data_AF-A0A3B8QW77-F1
#
_entry.id   AF-A0A3B8QW77-F1
#
_cell.length_a   1.000
_cell.length_b   1.000
_cell.length_c   1.000
_cell.angle_alpha   90.00
_cell.angle_beta   90.00
_cell.angle_gamma   90.00
#
_symmetry.space_group_name_H-M   'P 1'
#
loop_
_entity.id
_entity.type
_entity.pdbx_description
1 polymer ?
#
loop_
_entity_poly.entity_id
_entity_poly.type
_entity_poly.pdbx_seq_one_letter_code
_entity_poly.pdbx_strand_id
1 'polypeptide(L)'
;MEEADRYWAYYASPVHDRIAGAFVGLAIGDALGAPVEFADRGTFEPVTSYRSGGRFNLPAGAWTDDTAMALCLAQSLIEKNGLDNEDLLNRFCDWAANGSNT
;
A
#
# COMPACT_ATOMS: atom_id res chain seq x y z
N MET A 1 23.45 -2.57 -4.10
CA MET A 1 22.92 -3.28 -2.91
C MET A 1 23.75 -2.89 -1.70
N GLU A 2 25.07 -3.15 -1.70
CA GLU A 2 25.98 -2.70 -0.62
C GLU A 2 25.87 -1.23 -0.20
N GLU A 3 25.68 -0.31 -1.15
CA GLU A 3 25.60 1.13 -0.85
C GLU A 3 24.25 1.55 -0.23
N ALA A 4 23.16 0.91 -0.65
CA ALA A 4 21.84 1.08 -0.04
C ALA A 4 21.81 0.49 1.37
N ASP A 5 22.43 -0.68 1.55
CA ASP A 5 22.55 -1.35 2.85
C ASP A 5 23.36 -0.49 3.84
N ARG A 6 24.43 0.17 3.37
CA ARG A 6 25.22 1.08 4.21
C ARG A 6 24.44 2.32 4.64
N TYR A 7 23.64 2.90 3.75
CA TYR A 7 22.81 4.06 4.08
C TYR A 7 21.73 3.67 5.10
N TRP A 8 21.01 2.57 4.86
CA TRP A 8 19.96 2.12 5.77
C TRP A 8 20.48 1.68 7.13
N ALA A 9 21.59 0.94 7.18
CA ALA A 9 22.18 0.50 8.45
C ALA A 9 22.73 1.66 9.30
N TYR A 10 23.16 2.76 8.67
CA TYR A 10 23.72 3.91 9.37
C TYR A 10 22.66 4.95 9.77
N TYR A 11 21.59 5.12 8.98
CA TYR A 11 20.58 6.17 9.16
C TYR A 11 19.24 5.69 9.71
N ALA A 12 18.88 4.41 9.55
CA ALA A 12 17.63 3.87 10.07
C ALA A 12 17.87 2.81 11.14
N SER A 13 17.29 3.02 12.32
CA SER A 13 17.26 1.97 13.33
C SER A 13 16.49 0.75 12.80
N PRO A 14 16.78 -0.48 13.27
CA PRO A 14 15.99 -1.68 12.92
C PRO A 14 14.48 -1.55 13.17
N VAL A 15 14.06 -0.66 14.08
CA VAL A 15 12.63 -0.40 14.35
C VAL A 15 11.99 0.40 13.20
N HIS A 16 12.60 1.52 12.81
CA HIS A 16 12.15 2.33 11.66
C HIS A 16 12.11 1.53 10.36
N ASP A 17 13.09 0.65 10.13
CA ASP A 17 13.10 -0.25 8.97
C ASP A 17 11.88 -1.18 8.96
N ARG A 18 11.56 -1.81 10.10
CA ARG A 18 10.36 -2.66 10.21
C ARG A 18 9.06 -1.89 10.04
N ILE A 19 8.97 -0.66 10.57
CA ILE A 19 7.78 0.20 10.42
C ILE A 19 7.60 0.59 8.94
N ALA A 20 8.66 1.05 8.29
CA ALA A 20 8.63 1.40 6.87
C ALA A 20 8.31 0.17 6.01
N GLY A 21 8.95 -0.97 6.30
CA GLY A 21 8.71 -2.23 5.62
C GLY A 21 7.28 -2.75 5.78
N ALA A 22 6.64 -2.54 6.95
CA ALA A 22 5.24 -2.89 7.14
C ALA A 22 4.32 -2.03 6.26
N PHE A 23 4.56 -0.72 6.21
CA PHE A 23 3.70 0.21 5.45
C PHE A 23 3.90 0.08 3.94
N VAL A 24 5.15 0.01 3.47
CA VAL A 24 5.48 -0.21 2.06
C VAL A 24 5.13 -1.63 1.64
N GLY A 25 5.34 -2.62 2.51
CA GLY A 25 5.00 -4.03 2.27
C GLY A 25 3.50 -4.25 2.05
N LEU A 26 2.64 -3.48 2.72
CA LEU A 26 1.20 -3.45 2.44
C LEU A 26 0.96 -3.09 0.97
N ALA A 27 1.51 -1.96 0.51
CA ALA A 27 1.33 -1.50 -0.86
C ALA A 27 1.95 -2.44 -1.90
N ILE A 28 3.09 -3.07 -1.59
CA ILE A 28 3.72 -4.09 -2.44
C ILE A 28 2.81 -5.31 -2.56
N GLY A 29 2.26 -5.80 -1.44
CA GLY A 29 1.38 -6.97 -1.42
C GLY A 29 0.09 -6.73 -2.21
N ASP A 30 -0.53 -5.57 -1.99
CA ASP A 30 -1.69 -5.08 -2.71
C ASP A 30 -1.41 -5.06 -4.23
N ALA A 31 -0.38 -4.33 -4.68
CA ALA A 31 -0.06 -4.20 -6.10
C ALA A 31 0.34 -5.52 -6.79
N LEU A 32 0.92 -6.49 -6.06
CA LEU A 32 1.19 -7.83 -6.58
C LEU A 32 -0.07 -8.70 -6.67
N GLY A 33 -1.00 -8.52 -5.73
CA GLY A 33 -2.25 -9.28 -5.65
C GLY A 33 -3.33 -8.80 -6.62
N ALA A 34 -3.43 -7.49 -6.85
CA ALA A 34 -4.49 -6.88 -7.65
C ALA A 34 -4.70 -7.50 -9.05
N PRO A 35 -3.64 -7.86 -9.81
CA PRO A 35 -3.81 -8.47 -11.13
C PRO A 35 -4.48 -9.86 -11.11
N VAL A 36 -4.44 -10.56 -9.98
CA VAL A 36 -5.00 -11.91 -9.80
C VAL A 36 -6.19 -11.94 -8.84
N GLU A 37 -6.71 -10.77 -8.48
CA GLU A 37 -7.91 -10.65 -7.66
C GLU A 37 -9.09 -11.36 -8.33
N PHE A 38 -9.84 -12.14 -7.54
CA PHE A 38 -10.94 -13.00 -7.98
C PHE A 38 -10.56 -14.17 -8.91
N ALA A 39 -9.28 -14.42 -9.18
CA ALA A 39 -8.86 -15.61 -9.91
C ALA A 39 -8.85 -16.86 -9.02
N ASP A 40 -9.27 -17.99 -9.58
CA ASP A 40 -9.19 -19.26 -8.88
C ASP A 40 -7.72 -19.69 -8.71
N ARG A 41 -7.38 -20.24 -7.53
CA ARG A 41 -6.02 -20.71 -7.25
C ARG A 41 -5.56 -21.73 -8.30
N GLY A 42 -4.38 -21.50 -8.87
CA GLY A 42 -3.77 -22.38 -9.88
C GLY A 42 -4.24 -22.13 -11.31
N THR A 43 -5.10 -21.12 -11.54
CA THR A 43 -5.54 -20.73 -12.89
C THR A 43 -4.73 -19.59 -13.50
N PHE A 44 -3.75 -19.07 -12.76
CA PHE A 44 -2.87 -17.98 -13.18
C PHE A 44 -1.41 -18.35 -12.96
N GLU A 45 -0.53 -17.77 -13.78
CA GLU A 45 0.91 -17.95 -13.65
C GLU A 45 1.42 -17.41 -12.31
N PRO A 46 2.34 -18.10 -11.61
CA PRO A 46 2.87 -17.67 -10.31
C PRO A 46 3.26 -16.20 -10.31
N VAL A 47 2.78 -15.42 -9.34
CA VAL A 47 3.10 -13.98 -9.25
C VAL A 47 4.55 -13.81 -8.79
N THR A 48 5.41 -13.36 -9.70
CA THR A 48 6.86 -13.17 -9.46
C THR A 48 7.33 -11.74 -9.68
N SER A 49 6.47 -10.87 -10.22
CA SER A 49 6.76 -9.47 -10.52
C SER A 49 5.44 -8.69 -10.63
N TYR A 50 5.54 -7.36 -10.63
CA TYR A 50 4.40 -6.51 -10.97
C TYR A 50 3.91 -6.78 -12.39
N ARG A 51 2.58 -6.74 -12.56
CA ARG A 51 1.89 -7.01 -13.82
C ARG A 51 0.74 -6.02 -13.97
N SER A 52 0.46 -5.61 -15.20
CA SER A 52 -0.79 -4.90 -15.48
C SER A 52 -1.95 -5.88 -15.62
N GLY A 53 -3.19 -5.40 -15.50
CA GLY A 53 -4.41 -6.20 -15.70
C GLY A 53 -5.27 -6.29 -14.45
N GLY A 54 -5.81 -7.49 -14.19
CA GLY A 54 -6.79 -7.70 -13.13
C GLY A 54 -8.16 -7.11 -13.44
N ARG A 55 -9.07 -7.19 -12.46
CA ARG A 55 -10.46 -6.71 -12.59
C ARG A 55 -10.56 -5.25 -13.02
N PHE A 56 -9.63 -4.42 -12.56
CA PHE A 56 -9.64 -2.97 -12.78
C PHE A 56 -8.70 -2.53 -13.92
N ASN A 57 -8.06 -3.47 -14.63
CA ASN A 57 -7.11 -3.21 -15.70
C ASN A 57 -6.02 -2.18 -15.32
N LEU A 58 -5.41 -2.38 -14.17
CA LEU A 58 -4.45 -1.46 -13.58
C LEU A 58 -3.07 -1.53 -14.27
N PRO A 59 -2.29 -0.44 -14.27
CA PRO A 59 -0.86 -0.48 -14.64
C PRO A 59 -0.05 -1.39 -13.70
N ALA A 60 1.10 -1.87 -14.17
CA ALA A 60 1.98 -2.68 -13.34
C ALA A 60 2.50 -1.86 -12.13
N GLY A 61 2.26 -2.38 -10.92
CA GLY A 61 2.68 -1.74 -9.67
C GLY A 61 1.66 -0.75 -9.09
N ALA A 62 0.53 -0.54 -9.75
CA ALA A 62 -0.59 0.16 -9.15
C ALA A 62 -1.27 -0.73 -8.09
N TRP A 63 -1.68 -0.09 -7.01
CA TRP A 63 -2.33 -0.67 -5.82
C TRP A 63 -3.83 -0.30 -5.80
N THR A 64 -4.60 -0.88 -4.87
CA THR A 64 -6.06 -0.71 -4.78
C THR A 64 -6.49 0.09 -3.55
N ASP A 65 -7.76 -0.06 -3.19
CA ASP A 65 -8.39 0.51 -2.00
C ASP A 65 -7.66 0.17 -0.70
N ASP A 66 -7.02 -0.99 -0.58
CA ASP A 66 -6.24 -1.37 0.60
C ASP A 66 -5.16 -0.31 0.91
N THR A 67 -4.36 0.06 -0.09
CA THR A 67 -3.33 1.10 0.05
C THR A 67 -3.92 2.50 0.18
N ALA A 68 -4.99 2.81 -0.56
CA ALA A 68 -5.66 4.10 -0.46
C ALA A 68 -6.21 4.36 0.95
N MET A 69 -6.89 3.37 1.54
CA MET A 69 -7.40 3.45 2.90
C MET A 69 -6.27 3.51 3.94
N ALA A 70 -5.17 2.76 3.73
CA ALA A 70 -3.99 2.85 4.60
C ALA A 70 -3.37 4.25 4.59
N LEU A 71 -3.32 4.93 3.44
CA LEU A 71 -2.88 6.32 3.31
C LEU A 71 -3.83 7.28 4.03
N CYS A 72 -5.15 7.13 3.87
CA CYS A 72 -6.14 7.92 4.61
C CYS A 72 -5.97 7.77 6.13
N LEU A 73 -5.75 6.55 6.62
CA LEU A 73 -5.49 6.27 8.03
C LEU A 73 -4.20 6.93 8.51
N ALA A 74 -3.09 6.74 7.79
CA ALA A 74 -1.81 7.32 8.16
C ALA A 74 -1.88 8.84 8.23
N GLN A 75 -2.51 9.47 7.23
CA GLN A 75 -2.69 10.92 7.20
C GLN A 75 -3.53 11.43 8.37
N SER A 76 -4.65 10.75 8.68
CA SER A 76 -5.50 11.10 9.82
C SER A 76 -4.74 11.00 11.15
N LEU A 77 -4.02 9.90 11.38
CA LEU A 77 -3.23 9.69 12.60
C LEU A 77 -2.17 10.78 12.81
N ILE A 78 -1.49 11.19 11.73
CA ILE A 78 -0.46 12.23 11.76
C ILE A 78 -1.10 13.60 12.04
N GLU A 79 -2.15 13.97 11.31
CA GLU A 79 -2.76 15.30 11.40
C GLU A 79 -3.54 15.51 12.69
N LYS A 80 -4.13 14.45 13.25
CA LYS A 80 -4.92 14.49 14.49
C LYS A 80 -4.12 14.13 15.74
N ASN A 81 -2.85 13.73 15.58
CA ASN A 81 -2.00 13.25 16.66
C ASN A 81 -2.65 12.13 17.48
N GLY A 82 -3.31 11.20 16.77
CA GLY A 82 -4.13 10.14 17.38
C GLY A 82 -5.26 9.68 16.45
N LEU A 83 -6.01 8.68 16.90
CA LEU A 83 -7.18 8.19 16.16
C LEU A 83 -8.37 9.12 16.35
N ASP A 84 -8.80 9.75 15.26
CA ASP A 84 -10.06 10.48 15.16
C ASP A 84 -10.97 9.73 14.17
N ASN A 85 -12.01 9.08 14.69
CA ASN A 85 -12.88 8.23 13.88
C ASN A 85 -13.68 9.03 12.86
N GLU A 86 -14.08 10.27 13.19
CA GLU A 86 -14.88 11.10 12.29
C GLU A 86 -14.03 11.59 11.12
N ASP A 87 -12.82 12.08 11.41
CA ASP A 87 -11.86 12.47 10.38
C ASP A 87 -11.49 11.29 9.46
N LEU A 88 -11.22 10.12 10.03
CA LEU A 88 -10.89 8.92 9.26
C LEU A 88 -12.02 8.51 8.31
N LEU A 89 -13.27 8.46 8.80
CA LEU A 89 -14.42 8.11 7.98
C LEU A 89 -14.67 9.16 6.89
N ASN A 90 -14.48 10.45 7.20
CA ASN A 90 -14.59 11.50 6.19
C ASN A 90 -13.57 11.32 5.06
N ARG A 91 -12.33 10.92 5.37
CA ARG A 91 -11.30 10.61 4.35
C ARG A 91 -11.63 9.37 3.53
N PHE A 92 -12.19 8.33 4.15
CA PHE A 92 -12.65 7.16 3.40
C PHE A 92 -13.79 7.52 2.44
N CYS A 93 -14.75 8.33 2.89
CA CYS A 93 -15.83 8.84 2.04
C CYS A 93 -15.29 9.72 0.90
N ASP A 94 -14.31 10.58 1.18
CA ASP A 94 -13.69 11.43 0.17
C ASP A 94 -12.91 10.61 -0.87
N TRP A 95 -12.14 9.60 -0.45
CA TRP A 95 -11.49 8.67 -1.38
C TRP A 95 -12.54 7.97 -2.27
N ALA A 96 -13.60 7.44 -1.67
CA ALA A 96 -14.64 6.73 -2.41
C ALA A 96 -15.40 7.62 -3.41
N ALA A 97 -15.58 8.91 -3.08
CA ALA A 97 -16.30 9.86 -3.92
C ALA A 97 -15.41 10.53 -4.99
N ASN A 98 -14.17 10.86 -4.64
CA ASN A 98 -13.31 11.78 -5.38
C ASN A 98 -11.94 11.21 -5.76
N GLY A 99 -11.56 10.03 -5.26
CA GLY A 99 -10.25 9.42 -5.53
C GLY A 99 -9.08 10.14 -4.86
N SER A 100 -9.27 10.76 -3.69
CA SER A 100 -8.13 11.24 -2.90
C SER A 100 -7.25 10.06 -2.47
N ASN A 101 -5.92 10.22 -2.45
CA ASN A 101 -4.98 9.11 -2.18
C ASN A 101 -5.10 7.91 -3.15
N THR A 102 -5.24 8.16 -4.46
CA THR A 102 -5.07 7.17 -5.57
C THR A 102 -4.07 7.63 -6.61
#